data_AF-K8XGH4-F1
#
_entry.id   AF-K8XGH4-F1
#
_cell.length_a   1.000
_cell.length_b   1.000
_cell.length_c   1.000
_cell.angle_alpha   90.00
_cell.angle_beta   90.00
_cell.angle_gamma   90.00
#
_symmetry.space_group_name_H-M   'P 1'
#
loop_
_entity.id
_entity.type
_entity.pdbx_description
1 polymer ?
#
loop_
_entity_poly.entity_id
_entity_poly.type
_entity_poly.pdbx_seq_one_letter_code
_entity_poly.pdbx_strand_id
1 'polypeptide(L)' 'YELVMGAYLDGLEAAKAAGHDLSRIHSVASFFVSRVDTEIDKRLDKIGTPDALALRGKAALANARLAYAAYQQIFE' A
#
# COMPACT_ATOMS: atom_id res chain seq x y z
N TYR A 1 5.29 0.31 0.93
CA TYR A 1 4.87 0.28 -0.49
C TYR A 1 5.92 0.90 -1.40
N GLU A 2 6.77 1.80 -0.90
CA GLU A 2 7.91 2.39 -1.61
C GLU A 2 8.77 1.38 -2.36
N LEU A 3 9.14 0.25 -1.74
CA LEU A 3 9.93 -0.80 -2.42
C LEU A 3 9.26 -1.37 -3.68
N VAL A 4 7.92 -1.49 -3.69
CA VAL A 4 7.18 -1.96 -4.87
C VAL A 4 7.21 -0.89 -5.97
N MET A 5 7.11 0.38 -5.58
CA MET A 5 7.20 1.51 -6.51
C MET A 5 8.61 1.64 -7.09
N GLY A 6 9.65 1.49 -6.26
CA GLY A 6 11.04 1.42 -6.71
C GLY A 6 11.27 0.28 -7.70
N ALA A 7 10.80 -0.93 -7.38
CA ALA A 7 10.92 -2.06 -8.30
C ALA A 7 10.21 -1.83 -9.66
N TYR A 8 9.11 -1.07 -9.68
CA TYR A 8 8.46 -0.68 -10.93
C TYR A 8 9.33 0.29 -11.74
N LEU A 9 9.91 1.31 -11.09
CA LEU A 9 10.82 2.25 -11.74
C LEU A 9 12.07 1.56 -12.28
N ASP A 10 12.72 0.72 -11.48
CA ASP A 10 13.88 -0.10 -11.89
C ASP A 10 13.54 -0.97 -13.11
N GLY A 11 12.34 -1.56 -13.11
CA GLY A 11 11.83 -2.35 -14.25
C GLY A 11 11.63 -1.52 -15.52
N LEU A 12 11.11 -0.29 -15.40
CA LEU A 12 10.96 0.62 -16.53
C LEU A 12 12.32 1.08 -17.08
N GLU A 13 13.29 1.34 -16.21
CA GLU A 13 14.65 1.70 -16.62
C GLU A 13 15.30 0.57 -17.42
N ALA A 14 15.20 -0.68 -16.93
CA ALA A 14 15.69 -1.85 -17.64
C ALA A 14 14.98 -2.05 -18.99
N ALA A 15 13.65 -1.87 -19.03
CA ALA A 15 12.87 -2.02 -20.25
C ALA A 15 13.27 -0.97 -21.31
N LYS A 16 13.51 0.28 -20.88
CA LYS A 16 13.98 1.36 -21.75
C LYS A 16 15.36 1.04 -22.32
N ALA A 17 16.29 0.55 -21.48
CA ALA A 17 17.63 0.16 -21.90
C ALA A 17 17.62 -0.98 -22.93
N ALA A 18 16.63 -1.88 -22.84
CA ALA A 18 16.41 -2.96 -23.80
C ALA A 18 15.63 -2.54 -25.07
N GLY A 19 15.27 -1.26 -25.22
CA GLY A 19 14.57 -0.73 -26.39
C GLY A 19 13.07 -1.05 -26.44
N HIS A 20 12.47 -1.44 -25.32
CA HIS A 20 11.02 -1.63 -25.24
C HIS A 20 10.27 -0.30 -25.18
N ASP A 21 9.10 -0.25 -25.82
CA ASP A 21 8.17 0.87 -25.72
C ASP A 21 7.48 0.87 -24.35
N LEU A 22 7.85 1.84 -23.51
CA LEU A 22 7.33 1.98 -22.14
C LEU A 22 5.83 2.28 -22.11
N SER A 23 5.26 2.90 -23.16
CA SER A 23 3.83 3.24 -23.19
C SER A 23 2.92 2.01 -23.14
N ARG A 24 3.49 0.82 -23.39
CA ARG A 24 2.78 -0.46 -23.35
C ARG A 24 2.87 -1.15 -21.99
N ILE A 25 3.74 -0.68 -21.10
CA ILE A 25 3.98 -1.29 -19.79
C ILE A 25 3.09 -0.60 -18.77
N HIS A 26 2.21 -1.39 -18.16
CA HIS A 26 1.29 -0.93 -17.11
C HIS A 26 1.41 -1.87 -15.92
N SER A 27 1.34 -1.30 -14.72
CA SER A 27 1.39 -2.07 -13.49
C SER A 27 0.39 -1.54 -12.47
N VAL A 28 -0.03 -2.42 -11.58
CA VAL A 28 -0.84 -2.10 -10.41
C VAL A 28 -0.19 -2.70 -9.18
N ALA A 29 -0.23 -1.98 -8.07
CA ALA A 29 0.24 -2.48 -6.79
C ALA A 29 -0.97 -2.80 -5.90
N SER A 30 -1.45 -4.04 -5.91
CA SER A 30 -2.66 -4.44 -5.18
C SER A 30 -2.48 -4.38 -3.66
N PHE A 31 -3.08 -3.37 -3.02
CA PHE A 31 -3.01 -3.12 -1.58
C PHE A 31 -4.15 -3.81 -0.82
N PHE A 32 -3.82 -4.64 0.18
CA PHE A 32 -4.82 -5.33 0.99
C PHE A 32 -5.40 -4.43 2.07
N VAL A 33 -6.72 -4.25 2.06
CA VAL A 33 -7.44 -3.42 3.04
C VAL A 33 -8.12 -4.30 4.10
N SER A 34 -9.12 -5.12 3.73
CA SER A 34 -9.95 -5.87 4.70
C SER A 34 -9.18 -6.82 5.62
N ARG A 35 -8.08 -7.41 5.14
CA ARG A 35 -7.23 -8.31 5.94
C ARG A 35 -6.52 -7.58 7.08
N VAL A 36 -6.22 -6.29 6.91
CA VAL A 36 -5.54 -5.47 7.91
C VAL A 36 -6.47 -5.21 9.09
N ASP A 37 -7.71 -4.77 8.84
CA ASP A 37 -8.68 -4.58 9.91
C ASP A 37 -9.03 -5.90 10.60
N THR A 38 -9.20 -7.00 9.84
CA THR A 38 -9.50 -8.32 10.43
C THR A 38 -8.47 -8.75 11.48
N GLU A 39 -7.19 -8.51 11.23
CA GLU A 39 -6.12 -8.88 12.17
C GLU A 39 -5.96 -7.87 13.30
N ILE A 40 -6.06 -6.57 13.00
CA ILE A 40 -5.89 -5.51 14.00
C ILE A 40 -7.06 -5.47 14.96
N ASP A 41 -8.30 -5.61 14.48
CA ASP A 41 -9.49 -5.62 15.32
C ASP A 41 -9.43 -6.80 16.31
N LYS A 42 -8.96 -7.99 15.88
CA LYS A 42 -8.72 -9.12 16.80
C LYS A 42 -7.73 -8.78 17.92
N ARG A 43 -6.73 -7.94 17.65
CA ARG A 43 -5.75 -7.51 18.66
C ARG A 43 -6.35 -6.44 19.57
N LEU A 44 -7.12 -5.50 19.02
CA LEU A 44 -7.84 -4.48 19.78
C LEU A 44 -8.87 -5.10 20.72
N ASP A 45 -9.60 -6.12 20.25
CA ASP A 45 -10.56 -6.89 21.06
C ASP A 45 -9.86 -7.58 22.24
N LYS A 46 -8.64 -8.10 22.06
CA LYS A 46 -7.83 -8.68 23.15
C LYS A 46 -7.35 -7.65 24.17
N ILE A 47 -7.09 -6.41 23.74
CA ILE A 47 -6.72 -5.31 24.64
C ILE A 47 -7.93 -4.90 25.48
N GLY A 48 -9.12 -4.82 24.87
CA GLY A 48 -10.40 -4.72 25.58
C GLY A 48 -10.68 -3.39 26.29
N THR A 49 -9.79 -2.39 26.20
CA THR A 49 -10.06 -1.06 26.75
C THR A 49 -11.06 -0.29 25.87
N PRO A 50 -11.82 0.67 26.43
CA PRO A 50 -12.72 1.51 25.64
C PRO A 50 -12.01 2.19 24.46
N ASP A 51 -10.78 2.69 24.69
CA ASP A 51 -9.97 3.34 23.66
C ASP A 51 -9.57 2.36 22.55
N ALA A 52 -9.19 1.12 22.89
CA ALA A 52 -8.84 0.11 21.90
C ALA A 52 -10.05 -0.29 21.05
N LEU A 53 -11.20 -0.52 21.66
CA LEU A 53 -12.43 -0.89 20.94
C LEU A 53 -12.93 0.25 20.03
N ALA A 54 -12.66 1.50 20.40
CA ALA A 54 -12.96 2.69 19.59
C ALA A 54 -12.05 2.84 18.35
N LEU A 55 -10.97 2.07 18.24
CA LEU A 55 -10.05 2.07 17.10
C LEU A 55 -10.38 1.03 16.02
N ARG A 56 -11.37 0.16 16.25
CA ARG A 56 -11.73 -0.90 15.30
C ARG A 56 -12.16 -0.36 13.94
N GLY A 57 -11.79 -1.06 12.88
CA GLY A 57 -12.10 -0.69 11.50
C GLY A 57 -11.43 0.60 10.99
N LYS A 58 -10.49 1.18 11.76
CA LYS A 58 -9.79 2.41 11.36
C LYS A 58 -8.42 2.14 10.74
N ALA A 59 -7.83 0.99 11.02
CA ALA A 59 -6.43 0.74 10.73
C ALA A 59 -6.18 0.53 9.23
N ALA A 60 -7.03 -0.22 8.54
CA ALA A 60 -6.85 -0.49 7.11
C ALA A 60 -6.98 0.79 6.26
N LEU A 61 -7.98 1.62 6.55
CA LEU A 61 -8.16 2.89 5.83
C LEU A 61 -7.00 3.86 6.10
N ALA A 62 -6.55 3.96 7.36
CA ALA A 62 -5.39 4.79 7.70
C ALA A 62 -4.13 4.30 6.95
N ASN A 63 -3.90 2.99 6.93
CA ASN A 63 -2.78 2.37 6.21
C ASN A 63 -2.85 2.61 4.69
N ALA A 64 -4.04 2.47 4.09
CA ALA A 64 -4.24 2.73 2.66
C ALA A 64 -3.98 4.20 2.30
N ARG A 65 -4.38 5.15 3.16
CA ARG A 65 -4.08 6.58 2.97
C ARG A 65 -2.58 6.88 3.00
N LEU A 66 -1.84 6.25 3.91
CA LEU A 66 -0.38 6.38 3.96
C LEU A 66 0.28 5.80 2.71
N ALA A 67 -0.20 4.66 2.22
CA ALA A 67 0.28 4.09 0.96
C ALA A 67 0.00 5.00 -0.24
N TYR A 68 -1.17 5.64 -0.27
CA TYR A 68 -1.52 6.62 -1.30
C TYR A 68 -0.63 7.87 -1.22
N ALA A 69 -0.39 8.41 -0.01
CA ALA A 69 0.52 9.55 0.17
C ALA A 69 1.94 9.23 -0.32
N ALA A 70 2.46 8.03 -0.03
CA ALA A 70 3.75 7.59 -0.55
C ALA A 70 3.75 7.44 -2.09
N TYR A 71 2.62 7.02 -2.68
CA TYR A 71 2.47 7.01 -4.14
C TYR A 71 2.54 8.42 -4.74
N GLN A 72 1.82 9.38 -4.15
CA GLN A 72 1.85 10.77 -4.61
C GLN A 72 3.26 11.35 -4.54
N GLN A 73 4.00 11.10 -3.46
CA GLN A 73 5.39 11.59 -3.33
C GLN A 73 6.35 11.08 -4.41
N ILE A 74 6.07 9.93 -5.03
CA ILE A 74 6.95 9.32 -6.05
C ILE A 74 6.48 9.66 -7.47
N PHE A 75 5.17 9.77 -7.70
CA PHE A 75 4.59 9.86 -9.04
C PHE A 75 3.81 11.15 -9.35
N GLU A 76 3.50 11.99 -8.36
CA GLU A 76 2.81 13.30 -8.53
C GLU A 76 3.73 14.47 -8.16
#